data_AF-J3N390-F1
#
_entry.id   AF-J3N390-F1
#
_cell.length_a   1.000
_cell.length_b   1.000
_cell.length_c   1.000
_cell.angle_alpha   90.00
_cell.angle_beta   90.00
_cell.angle_gamma   90.00
#
_symmetry.space_group_name_H-M   'P 1'
#
loop_
_entity.id
_entity.type
_entity.pdbx_description
1 polymer ?
#
loop_
_entity_poly.entity_id
_entity_poly.type
_entity_poly.pdbx_seq_one_letter_code
_entity_poly.pdbx_strand_id
1 'polypeptide(L)'
;MTTRLISKVANDEIGGTVLSDLKEAGIDTSHVIISDGGNTTFVYVIIDKQTKTRTCIITSGYPPMVPSDLTMSSLSTALQDVSLLYLDGYSHEMALAAAKQADQMKIPILVDAEPERTREELGGLLSLASYIVCSGKFPEKWTSIPSIPSSLLEILLQYPRAQFAIVTLGENGCMMLERSKCGDDYETEAVDIENVAESLRLKVHKDDILPTCVSSKFMKLSGRGPGTIFARLLIGTAESIPASELVDTTGCGDAFIGAVLHGLSTEMPPEMMLPFACQVAGIKCRAIGARSGLPWLSDPRLAKFLC
;
A
#
# COMPACT_ATOMS: atom_id res chain seq x y z
N MET A 1 -11.92 8.86 -11.80
CA MET A 1 -10.56 8.97 -11.24
C MET A 1 -9.58 8.80 -12.37
N THR A 2 -8.58 9.67 -12.50
CA THR A 2 -7.54 9.59 -13.53
C THR A 2 -6.21 9.31 -12.86
N THR A 3 -5.42 8.39 -13.42
CA THR A 3 -4.11 8.02 -12.88
C THR A 3 -3.04 8.45 -13.86
N ARG A 4 -1.97 9.07 -13.36
CA ARG A 4 -0.79 9.44 -14.14
C ARG A 4 0.45 8.82 -13.50
N LEU A 5 1.44 8.51 -14.32
CA LEU A 5 2.66 7.84 -13.87
C LEU A 5 3.90 8.69 -14.12
N ILE A 6 4.70 8.86 -13.08
CA ILE A 6 6.07 9.36 -13.17
C ILE A 6 6.98 8.14 -13.08
N SER A 7 7.70 7.82 -14.15
CA SER A 7 8.60 6.68 -14.22
C SER A 7 9.63 6.86 -15.34
N LYS A 8 10.46 5.85 -15.58
CA LYS A 8 11.47 5.84 -16.64
C LYS A 8 11.52 4.48 -17.32
N VAL A 9 11.52 4.50 -18.65
CA VAL A 9 11.75 3.33 -19.51
C VAL A 9 12.87 3.65 -20.50
N ALA A 10 13.48 2.62 -21.08
CA ALA A 10 14.38 2.80 -22.21
C ALA A 10 13.57 2.84 -23.52
N ASN A 11 14.17 3.42 -24.56
CA ASN A 11 13.67 3.35 -25.93
C ASN A 11 13.95 1.97 -26.55
N ASP A 12 13.42 0.92 -25.92
CA ASP A 12 13.52 -0.47 -26.34
C ASP A 12 12.11 -1.08 -26.54
N GLU A 13 12.06 -2.29 -27.13
CA GLU A 13 10.78 -2.96 -27.40
C GLU A 13 9.96 -3.22 -26.11
N ILE A 14 10.65 -3.50 -25.00
CA ILE A 14 10.03 -3.74 -23.69
C ILE A 14 9.39 -2.44 -23.19
N GLY A 15 10.10 -1.32 -23.24
CA GLY A 15 9.60 0.00 -22.84
C GLY A 15 8.41 0.42 -23.69
N GLY A 16 8.47 0.18 -25.01
CA GLY A 16 7.33 0.38 -25.91
C GLY A 16 6.09 -0.42 -25.51
N THR A 17 6.28 -1.71 -25.18
CA THR A 17 5.19 -2.59 -24.72
C THR A 17 4.60 -2.10 -23.39
N VAL A 18 5.44 -1.76 -22.41
CA VAL A 18 4.99 -1.22 -21.11
C VAL A 18 4.15 0.05 -21.30
N LEU A 19 4.60 0.98 -22.14
CA LEU A 19 3.87 2.21 -22.41
C LEU A 19 2.53 1.97 -23.13
N SER A 20 2.47 1.01 -24.06
CA SER A 20 1.21 0.64 -24.73
C SER A 20 0.21 0.07 -23.72
N ASP A 21 0.66 -0.90 -22.92
CA ASP A 21 -0.15 -1.57 -21.90
C ASP A 21 -0.71 -0.60 -20.85
N LEU A 22 0.07 0.40 -20.43
CA LEU A 22 -0.38 1.43 -19.48
C LEU A 22 -1.45 2.33 -20.11
N LYS A 23 -1.27 2.74 -21.37
CA LYS A 23 -2.24 3.56 -22.10
C LYS A 23 -3.54 2.81 -22.35
N GLU A 24 -3.48 1.52 -22.71
CA GLU A 24 -4.66 0.67 -22.86
C GLU A 24 -5.44 0.53 -21.54
N ALA A 25 -4.74 0.52 -20.41
CA ALA A 25 -5.34 0.55 -19.07
C ALA A 25 -5.84 1.95 -18.64
N GLY A 26 -5.73 2.97 -19.50
CA GLY A 26 -6.18 4.34 -19.22
C GLY A 26 -5.26 5.14 -18.30
N ILE A 27 -4.00 4.74 -18.15
CA ILE A 27 -2.99 5.46 -17.34
C ILE A 27 -2.31 6.51 -18.21
N ASP A 28 -2.27 7.76 -17.72
CA ASP A 28 -1.55 8.85 -18.37
C ASP A 28 -0.03 8.67 -18.21
N THR A 29 0.65 8.41 -19.33
CA THR A 29 2.09 8.21 -19.41
C THR A 29 2.85 9.44 -19.92
N SER A 30 2.22 10.63 -19.96
CA SER A 30 2.84 11.85 -20.49
C SER A 30 4.05 12.34 -19.67
N HIS A 31 4.16 11.88 -18.43
CA HIS A 31 5.27 12.17 -17.52
C HIS A 31 6.28 11.01 -17.39
N VAL A 32 6.18 9.97 -18.24
CA VAL A 32 7.18 8.90 -18.28
C VAL A 32 8.37 9.34 -19.13
N ILE A 33 9.57 9.18 -18.58
CA ILE A 33 10.83 9.51 -19.22
C ILE A 33 11.26 8.36 -20.12
N ILE A 34 11.64 8.67 -21.35
CA ILE A 34 12.17 7.69 -22.31
C ILE A 34 13.67 7.97 -22.47
N SER A 35 14.49 7.02 -22.04
CA SER A 35 15.94 7.07 -22.21
C SER A 35 16.35 6.53 -23.58
N ASP A 36 17.14 7.29 -24.34
CA ASP A 36 17.62 6.88 -25.68
C ASP A 36 18.58 5.69 -25.67
N GLY A 37 19.07 5.28 -24.50
CA GLY A 37 19.93 4.11 -24.33
C GLY A 37 19.66 3.32 -23.05
N GLY A 38 20.27 2.15 -22.96
CA GLY A 38 20.13 1.23 -21.85
C GLY A 38 18.99 0.22 -22.03
N ASN A 39 18.32 -0.17 -20.95
CA ASN A 39 17.25 -1.17 -20.96
C ASN A 39 16.12 -0.82 -19.99
N THR A 40 14.91 -1.20 -20.33
CA THR A 40 13.76 -1.15 -19.43
C THR A 40 13.87 -2.24 -18.36
N THR A 41 13.36 -2.00 -17.15
CA THR A 41 13.29 -3.02 -16.09
C THR A 41 12.50 -4.22 -16.59
N PHE A 42 13.06 -5.42 -16.42
CA PHE A 42 12.40 -6.67 -16.77
C PHE A 42 12.48 -7.66 -15.61
N VAL A 43 11.37 -8.33 -15.30
CA VAL A 43 11.29 -9.29 -14.20
C VAL A 43 10.77 -10.63 -14.70
N TYR A 44 11.60 -11.67 -14.59
CA TYR A 44 11.14 -13.04 -14.74
C TYR A 44 10.51 -13.51 -13.44
N VAL A 45 9.24 -13.87 -13.50
CA VAL A 45 8.49 -14.40 -12.35
C VAL A 45 8.23 -15.89 -12.58
N ILE A 46 8.92 -16.72 -11.80
CA ILE A 46 8.77 -18.18 -11.83
C ILE A 46 7.82 -18.58 -10.70
N ILE A 47 6.71 -19.21 -11.05
CA ILE A 47 5.70 -19.67 -10.10
C ILE A 47 5.77 -21.20 -10.01
N ASP A 48 6.12 -21.70 -8.83
CA ASP A 48 6.05 -23.13 -8.54
C ASP A 48 4.63 -23.50 -8.10
N LYS A 49 3.93 -24.28 -8.94
CA LYS A 49 2.56 -24.70 -8.68
C LYS A 49 2.43 -25.69 -7.53
N GLN A 50 3.48 -26.47 -7.24
CA GLN A 50 3.47 -27.48 -6.18
C GLN A 50 3.72 -26.83 -4.82
N THR A 51 4.81 -26.07 -4.70
CA THR A 51 5.19 -25.43 -3.43
C THR A 51 4.47 -24.09 -3.20
N LYS A 52 3.74 -23.58 -4.21
CA LYS A 52 3.07 -22.27 -4.18
C LYS A 52 4.04 -21.12 -3.89
N THR A 53 5.32 -21.30 -4.23
CA THR A 53 6.35 -20.29 -4.08
C THR A 53 6.58 -19.53 -5.38
N ARG A 54 7.24 -18.37 -5.26
CA ARG A 54 7.61 -17.52 -6.39
C ARG A 54 9.08 -17.14 -6.30
N THR A 55 9.77 -17.18 -7.42
CA THR A 55 11.12 -16.63 -7.57
C THR A 55 11.08 -15.52 -8.60
N CYS A 56 11.57 -14.33 -8.23
CA CYS A 56 11.70 -13.20 -9.13
C CYS A 56 13.18 -13.00 -9.50
N ILE A 57 13.49 -12.99 -10.79
CA ILE A 57 14.80 -12.63 -11.30
C ILE A 57 14.65 -11.28 -11.99
N ILE A 58 15.31 -10.25 -11.43
CA ILE A 58 15.12 -8.86 -11.82
C ILE A 58 16.34 -8.41 -12.64
N THR A 59 16.09 -7.95 -13.86
CA THR A 59 17.01 -7.11 -14.63
C THR A 59 16.56 -5.67 -14.44
N SER A 60 17.26 -4.94 -13.56
CA SER A 60 16.94 -3.54 -13.28
C SER A 60 17.11 -2.69 -14.54
N GLY A 61 16.23 -1.69 -14.69
CA GLY A 61 16.35 -0.72 -15.76
C GLY A 61 17.62 0.13 -15.60
N TYR A 62 18.25 0.44 -16.74
CA TYR A 62 19.43 1.28 -16.79
C TYR A 62 19.28 2.28 -17.95
N PRO A 63 19.71 3.55 -17.80
CA PRO A 63 20.11 4.18 -16.54
C PRO A 63 18.93 4.28 -15.54
N PRO A 64 19.18 4.23 -14.22
CA PRO A 64 18.12 4.38 -13.24
C PRO A 64 17.43 5.74 -13.36
N MET A 65 16.22 5.84 -12.82
CA MET A 65 15.54 7.12 -12.68
C MET A 65 16.15 7.91 -11.54
N VAL A 66 16.58 9.14 -11.83
CA VAL A 66 17.22 10.05 -10.87
C VAL A 66 16.51 11.39 -10.86
N PRO A 67 16.61 12.18 -9.76
CA PRO A 67 15.96 13.49 -9.67
C PRO A 67 16.28 14.44 -10.81
N SER A 68 17.48 14.37 -11.40
CA SER A 68 17.88 15.22 -12.52
C SER A 68 17.20 14.89 -13.86
N ASP A 69 16.50 13.75 -13.97
CA ASP A 69 15.75 13.40 -15.17
C ASP A 69 14.51 14.29 -15.36
N LEU A 70 14.03 14.94 -14.30
CA LEU A 70 12.91 15.90 -14.35
C LEU A 70 13.33 17.25 -13.78
N THR A 71 12.98 18.33 -14.49
CA THR A 71 13.08 19.66 -13.89
C THR A 71 12.04 19.82 -12.79
N MET A 72 12.29 20.72 -11.84
CA MET A 72 11.32 21.07 -10.80
C MET A 72 9.99 21.58 -11.38
N SER A 73 10.02 22.25 -12.53
CA SER A 73 8.80 22.68 -13.23
C SER A 73 8.01 21.49 -13.76
N SER A 74 8.66 20.53 -14.43
CA SER A 74 8.00 19.31 -14.94
C SER A 74 7.41 18.47 -13.81
N LEU A 75 8.12 18.34 -12.69
CA LEU A 75 7.61 17.65 -11.51
C LEU A 75 6.39 18.35 -10.91
N SER A 76 6.41 19.69 -10.85
CA SER A 76 5.27 20.48 -10.38
C SER A 76 4.05 20.33 -11.30
N THR A 77 4.27 20.35 -12.62
CA THR A 77 3.21 20.10 -13.61
C THR A 77 2.64 18.70 -13.47
N ALA A 78 3.49 17.69 -13.29
CA ALA A 78 3.03 16.32 -13.09
C ALA A 78 2.16 16.17 -11.84
N LEU A 79 2.44 16.94 -10.79
CA LEU A 79 1.69 16.93 -9.54
C LEU A 79 0.51 17.90 -9.51
N GLN A 80 0.28 18.67 -10.59
CA GLN A 80 -0.83 19.61 -10.65
C GLN A 80 -2.18 18.86 -10.65
N ASP A 81 -3.13 19.35 -9.84
CA ASP A 81 -4.47 18.78 -9.67
C ASP A 81 -4.49 17.31 -9.20
N VAL A 82 -3.40 16.86 -8.58
CA VAL A 82 -3.30 15.53 -7.96
C VAL A 82 -3.85 15.57 -6.54
N SER A 83 -4.80 14.69 -6.24
CA SER A 83 -5.41 14.57 -4.91
C SER A 83 -4.64 13.67 -3.94
N LEU A 84 -3.80 12.77 -4.46
CA LEU A 84 -3.07 11.77 -3.69
C LEU A 84 -1.84 11.29 -4.48
N LEU A 85 -0.67 11.24 -3.83
CA LEU A 85 0.56 10.68 -4.40
C LEU A 85 0.82 9.29 -3.81
N TYR A 86 1.08 8.31 -4.66
CA TYR A 86 1.55 6.96 -4.27
C TYR A 86 3.04 6.81 -4.57
N LEU A 87 3.79 6.21 -3.66
CA LEU A 87 5.23 5.94 -3.81
C LEU A 87 5.56 4.50 -3.37
N ASP A 88 6.14 3.72 -4.27
CA ASP A 88 6.59 2.33 -4.04
C ASP A 88 8.00 2.22 -3.44
N GLY A 89 8.74 3.33 -3.41
CA GLY A 89 10.12 3.40 -2.92
C GLY A 89 11.16 2.66 -3.78
N TYR A 90 10.85 2.23 -5.00
CA TYR A 90 11.82 1.54 -5.88
C TYR A 90 12.94 2.47 -6.33
N SER A 91 12.59 3.64 -6.88
CA SER A 91 13.55 4.71 -7.19
C SER A 91 13.58 5.74 -6.07
N HIS A 92 14.12 5.35 -4.91
CA HIS A 92 14.02 6.10 -3.65
C HIS A 92 14.45 7.59 -3.74
N GLU A 93 15.51 7.93 -4.46
CA GLU A 93 15.95 9.33 -4.62
C GLU A 93 14.91 10.18 -5.37
N MET A 94 14.38 9.65 -6.49
CA MET A 94 13.34 10.31 -7.26
C MET A 94 12.01 10.34 -6.50
N ALA A 95 11.65 9.25 -5.83
CA ALA A 95 10.47 9.20 -4.96
C ALA A 95 10.55 10.27 -3.86
N LEU A 96 11.72 10.49 -3.27
CA LEU A 96 11.92 11.52 -2.25
C LEU A 96 11.82 12.93 -2.83
N ALA A 97 12.33 13.16 -4.04
CA ALA A 97 12.16 14.43 -4.75
C ALA A 97 10.67 14.71 -5.02
N ALA A 98 9.93 13.72 -5.51
CA ALA A 98 8.49 13.81 -5.72
C ALA A 98 7.71 14.04 -4.41
N ALA A 99 8.06 13.32 -3.34
CA ALA A 99 7.45 13.48 -2.03
C ALA A 99 7.65 14.88 -1.45
N LYS A 100 8.86 15.44 -1.57
CA LYS A 100 9.15 16.82 -1.12
C LYS A 100 8.33 17.85 -1.89
N GLN A 101 8.19 17.68 -3.21
CA GLN A 101 7.37 18.57 -4.02
C GLN A 101 5.88 18.45 -3.67
N ALA A 102 5.38 17.23 -3.47
CA ALA A 102 4.01 16.99 -3.02
C ALA A 102 3.71 17.61 -1.65
N ASP A 103 4.64 17.52 -0.69
CA ASP A 103 4.51 18.14 0.64
C ASP A 103 4.45 19.68 0.59
N GLN A 104 5.22 20.29 -0.33
CA GLN A 104 5.13 21.73 -0.62
C GLN A 104 3.76 22.10 -1.19
N MET A 105 3.20 21.26 -2.06
CA MET A 105 1.89 21.43 -2.68
C MET A 105 0.72 20.95 -1.80
N LYS A 106 1.00 20.44 -0.59
CA LYS A 106 0.00 19.90 0.35
C LYS A 106 -0.81 18.72 -0.19
N ILE A 107 -0.19 17.94 -1.08
CA ILE A 107 -0.75 16.70 -1.60
C ILE A 107 -0.47 15.59 -0.58
N PRO A 108 -1.49 14.85 -0.11
CA PRO A 108 -1.26 13.72 0.79
C PRO A 108 -0.48 12.62 0.08
N ILE A 109 0.32 11.88 0.85
CA ILE A 109 1.25 10.87 0.32
C ILE A 109 0.95 9.52 0.97
N LEU A 110 0.70 8.51 0.15
CA LEU A 110 0.69 7.11 0.55
C LEU A 110 2.03 6.47 0.18
N VAL A 111 2.72 5.93 1.18
CA VAL A 111 3.99 5.21 0.99
C VAL A 111 3.76 3.72 1.16
N ASP A 112 4.22 2.95 0.18
CA ASP A 112 4.38 1.51 0.25
C ASP A 112 5.69 1.16 0.97
N ALA A 113 5.58 0.40 2.05
CA ALA A 113 6.68 0.09 2.95
C ALA A 113 6.97 -1.41 2.90
N GLU A 114 8.03 -1.78 2.17
CA GLU A 114 8.47 -3.16 2.01
C GLU A 114 9.75 -3.45 2.81
N PRO A 115 9.88 -4.67 3.39
CA PRO A 115 10.98 -5.01 4.29
C PRO A 115 12.33 -5.02 3.57
N GLU A 116 12.38 -5.11 2.24
CA GLU A 116 13.62 -5.08 1.46
C GLU A 116 14.31 -3.71 1.50
N ARG A 117 13.63 -2.63 1.89
CA ARG A 117 14.19 -1.26 1.93
C ARG A 117 14.96 -0.96 3.21
N THR A 118 16.02 -0.17 3.09
CA THR A 118 16.82 0.30 4.24
C THR A 118 16.21 1.55 4.90
N ARG A 119 16.74 1.91 6.07
CA ARG A 119 16.37 3.15 6.77
C ARG A 119 16.72 4.40 5.95
N GLU A 120 17.82 4.36 5.22
CA GLU A 120 18.27 5.45 4.34
C GLU A 120 17.35 5.62 3.13
N GLU A 121 16.90 4.52 2.53
CA GLU A 121 16.04 4.54 1.34
C GLU A 121 14.61 5.00 1.67
N LEU A 122 14.06 4.54 2.79
CA LEU A 122 12.62 4.69 3.08
C LEU A 122 12.32 5.69 4.20
N GLY A 123 13.26 5.99 5.10
CA GLY A 123 13.04 6.87 6.25
C GLY A 123 12.57 8.26 5.86
N GLY A 124 13.19 8.87 4.84
CA GLY A 124 12.79 10.18 4.34
C GLY A 124 11.39 10.21 3.72
N LEU A 125 10.96 9.11 3.08
CA LEU A 125 9.62 8.97 2.53
C LEU A 125 8.58 8.85 3.64
N LEU A 126 8.82 7.99 4.63
CA LEU A 126 7.90 7.80 5.76
C LEU A 126 7.74 9.06 6.61
N SER A 127 8.78 9.90 6.73
CA SER A 127 8.67 11.21 7.40
C SER A 127 7.72 12.19 6.70
N LEU A 128 7.42 11.98 5.41
CA LEU A 128 6.49 12.79 4.62
C LEU A 128 5.14 12.09 4.41
N ALA A 129 5.01 10.82 4.80
CA ALA A 129 3.81 10.02 4.56
C ALA A 129 2.60 10.56 5.34
N SER A 130 1.48 10.69 4.64
CA SER A 130 0.14 10.86 5.22
C SER A 130 -0.48 9.51 5.55
N TYR A 131 -0.16 8.49 4.77
CA TYR A 131 -0.66 7.12 4.90
C TYR A 131 0.49 6.14 4.66
N ILE A 132 0.53 5.06 5.43
CA ILE A 132 1.53 4.00 5.28
C ILE A 132 0.80 2.70 5.03
N VAL A 133 1.19 1.96 3.99
CA VAL A 133 0.78 0.56 3.79
C VAL A 133 2.03 -0.28 3.71
N CYS A 134 2.04 -1.46 4.32
CA CYS A 134 3.21 -2.31 4.39
C CYS A 134 2.88 -3.80 4.36
N SER A 135 3.85 -4.63 4.00
CA SER A 135 3.71 -6.08 4.06
C SER A 135 3.98 -6.64 5.46
N GLY A 136 3.48 -7.85 5.75
CA GLY A 136 3.48 -8.44 7.09
C GLY A 136 4.83 -8.53 7.81
N LYS A 137 5.94 -8.56 7.06
CA LYS A 137 7.31 -8.63 7.64
C LYS A 137 7.90 -7.25 7.94
N PHE A 138 7.38 -6.20 7.34
CA PHE A 138 7.92 -4.85 7.47
C PHE A 138 7.85 -4.33 8.92
N PRO A 139 6.73 -4.38 9.67
CA PRO A 139 6.63 -3.72 10.97
C PRO A 139 7.66 -4.21 11.99
N GLU A 140 7.82 -5.54 12.10
CA GLU A 140 8.81 -6.13 13.01
C GLU A 140 10.24 -5.81 12.58
N LYS A 141 10.56 -5.97 11.27
CA LYS A 141 11.90 -5.64 10.75
C LYS A 141 12.25 -4.16 10.96
N TRP A 142 11.26 -3.28 10.83
CA TRP A 142 11.45 -1.84 10.95
C TRP A 142 11.65 -1.42 12.41
N THR A 143 10.82 -1.94 13.33
CA THR A 143 10.77 -1.48 14.72
C THR A 143 11.58 -2.34 15.69
N SER A 144 12.02 -3.53 15.28
CA SER A 144 12.55 -4.59 16.16
C SER A 144 11.56 -5.08 17.23
N ILE A 145 10.25 -4.85 17.06
CA ILE A 145 9.20 -5.30 17.99
C ILE A 145 8.52 -6.54 17.39
N PRO A 146 8.59 -7.73 18.04
CA PRO A 146 7.98 -8.95 17.53
C PRO A 146 6.49 -9.00 17.88
N SER A 147 5.75 -8.00 17.41
CA SER A 147 4.29 -7.92 17.47
C SER A 147 3.78 -6.89 16.49
N ILE A 148 2.85 -7.31 15.62
CA ILE A 148 2.24 -6.43 14.61
C ILE A 148 1.51 -5.23 15.25
N PRO A 149 0.56 -5.40 16.21
CA PRO A 149 -0.11 -4.26 16.85
C PRO A 149 0.88 -3.25 17.46
N SER A 150 1.80 -3.71 18.31
CA SER A 150 2.80 -2.84 18.92
C SER A 150 3.76 -2.19 17.90
N SER A 151 4.09 -2.88 16.81
CA SER A 151 4.93 -2.31 15.75
C SER A 151 4.21 -1.21 14.97
N LEU A 152 2.92 -1.38 14.66
CA LEU A 152 2.12 -0.32 14.02
C LEU A 152 2.03 0.92 14.91
N LEU A 153 1.86 0.72 16.22
CA LEU A 153 1.88 1.80 17.20
C LEU A 153 3.22 2.55 17.16
N GLU A 154 4.34 1.82 17.23
CA GLU A 154 5.68 2.39 17.17
C GLU A 154 5.95 3.12 15.84
N ILE A 155 5.50 2.58 14.71
CA ILE A 155 5.56 3.25 13.41
C ILE A 155 4.84 4.60 13.45
N LEU A 156 3.60 4.64 13.96
CA LEU A 156 2.86 5.91 14.02
C LEU A 156 3.50 6.90 15.00
N LEU A 157 4.12 6.45 16.09
CA LEU A 157 4.89 7.32 16.99
C LEU A 157 6.11 7.93 16.28
N GLN A 158 6.85 7.13 15.50
CA GLN A 158 8.00 7.60 14.72
C GLN A 158 7.60 8.55 13.58
N TYR A 159 6.41 8.37 13.01
CA TYR A 159 5.92 9.13 11.86
C TYR A 159 4.60 9.86 12.19
N PRO A 160 4.66 10.98 12.93
CA PRO A 160 3.47 11.66 13.46
C PRO A 160 2.57 12.31 12.39
N ARG A 161 3.05 12.46 11.14
CA ARG A 161 2.24 12.92 10.01
C ARG A 161 1.29 11.85 9.48
N ALA A 162 1.61 10.58 9.69
CA ALA A 162 0.80 9.47 9.20
C ALA A 162 -0.51 9.40 10.01
N GLN A 163 -1.63 9.50 9.28
CA GLN A 163 -2.97 9.37 9.83
C GLN A 163 -3.26 7.91 10.20
N PHE A 164 -2.73 6.98 9.41
CA PHE A 164 -2.81 5.56 9.70
C PHE A 164 -1.64 4.78 9.09
N ALA A 165 -1.45 3.57 9.62
CA ALA A 165 -0.61 2.54 9.06
C ALA A 165 -1.42 1.25 8.88
N ILE A 166 -1.35 0.65 7.70
CA ILE A 166 -1.97 -0.64 7.37
C ILE A 166 -0.87 -1.67 7.13
N VAL A 167 -1.06 -2.88 7.66
CA VAL A 167 -0.25 -4.04 7.32
C VAL A 167 -1.11 -5.11 6.65
N THR A 168 -0.63 -5.64 5.53
CA THR A 168 -1.25 -6.77 4.83
C THR A 168 -0.73 -8.10 5.40
N LEU A 169 -1.62 -9.05 5.62
CA LEU A 169 -1.37 -10.32 6.32
C LEU A 169 -1.76 -11.55 5.49
N GLY A 170 -1.81 -11.40 4.16
CA GLY A 170 -2.15 -12.47 3.21
C GLY A 170 -3.55 -13.01 3.46
N GLU A 171 -3.66 -14.33 3.62
CA GLU A 171 -4.94 -15.02 3.93
C GLU A 171 -5.59 -14.59 5.26
N ASN A 172 -4.84 -13.90 6.13
CA ASN A 172 -5.37 -13.35 7.38
C ASN A 172 -5.93 -11.92 7.22
N GLY A 173 -5.94 -11.37 5.99
CA GLY A 173 -6.48 -10.05 5.69
C GLY A 173 -5.51 -8.92 5.98
N CYS A 174 -5.92 -7.95 6.79
CA CYS A 174 -5.10 -6.78 7.13
C CYS A 174 -5.39 -6.26 8.55
N MET A 175 -4.46 -5.45 9.06
CA MET A 175 -4.65 -4.71 10.30
C MET A 175 -4.30 -3.24 10.07
N MET A 176 -5.11 -2.34 10.60
CA MET A 176 -4.92 -0.89 10.49
C MET A 176 -4.92 -0.27 11.88
N LEU A 177 -3.92 0.58 12.15
CA LEU A 177 -3.96 1.50 13.28
C LEU A 177 -4.23 2.90 12.74
N GLU A 178 -5.29 3.53 13.23
CA GLU A 178 -5.72 4.87 12.82
C GLU A 178 -5.61 5.82 14.00
N ARG A 179 -4.82 6.90 13.84
CA ARG A 179 -4.68 7.96 14.82
C ARG A 179 -5.88 8.91 14.76
N SER A 180 -6.33 9.40 15.91
CA SER A 180 -7.34 10.46 15.97
C SER A 180 -6.82 11.78 15.40
N LYS A 181 -7.69 12.51 14.70
CA LYS A 181 -7.43 13.89 14.23
C LYS A 181 -7.67 14.94 15.31
N CYS A 182 -8.55 14.65 16.28
CA CYS A 182 -8.81 15.53 17.42
C CYS A 182 -7.87 15.15 18.56
N GLY A 183 -7.23 16.15 19.17
CA GLY A 183 -6.26 16.00 20.25
C GLY A 183 -6.78 15.16 21.41
N ASP A 184 -5.83 14.52 22.09
CA ASP A 184 -6.04 13.50 23.12
C ASP A 184 -7.10 13.91 24.15
N ASP A 185 -7.97 12.95 24.52
CA ASP A 185 -8.72 13.06 25.77
C ASP A 185 -7.75 12.70 26.91
N TYR A 186 -7.18 13.73 27.56
CA TYR A 186 -6.01 13.64 28.43
C TYR A 186 -6.20 12.78 29.70
N GLU A 187 -7.41 12.30 29.98
CA GLU A 187 -7.77 11.67 31.26
C GLU A 187 -8.03 10.15 31.21
N THR A 188 -7.82 9.47 30.09
CA THR A 188 -8.01 8.00 30.02
C THR A 188 -6.72 7.20 30.23
N GLU A 189 -6.79 6.16 31.08
CA GLU A 189 -5.71 5.18 31.24
C GLU A 189 -5.40 4.49 29.90
N ALA A 190 -4.11 4.26 29.63
CA ALA A 190 -3.69 3.61 28.40
C ALA A 190 -4.06 2.12 28.41
N VAL A 191 -4.69 1.66 27.34
CA VAL A 191 -5.03 0.26 27.13
C VAL A 191 -3.94 -0.39 26.27
N ASP A 192 -3.47 -1.57 26.67
CA ASP A 192 -2.52 -2.34 25.87
C ASP A 192 -3.15 -2.76 24.53
N ILE A 193 -2.52 -2.35 23.44
CA ILE A 193 -2.97 -2.62 22.08
C ILE A 193 -3.03 -4.12 21.76
N GLU A 194 -2.26 -4.96 22.45
CA GLU A 194 -2.32 -6.42 22.29
C GLU A 194 -3.68 -6.95 22.76
N ASN A 195 -4.15 -6.51 23.93
CA ASN A 195 -5.45 -6.89 24.48
C ASN A 195 -6.60 -6.42 23.58
N VAL A 196 -6.46 -5.23 22.97
CA VAL A 196 -7.43 -4.71 22.00
C VAL A 196 -7.45 -5.60 20.76
N ALA A 197 -6.28 -5.96 20.22
CA ALA A 197 -6.17 -6.83 19.06
C ALA A 197 -6.76 -8.22 19.32
N GLU A 198 -6.49 -8.83 20.48
CA GLU A 198 -7.10 -10.09 20.89
C GLU A 198 -8.63 -9.99 20.99
N SER A 199 -9.14 -8.95 21.63
CA SER A 199 -10.59 -8.71 21.74
C SER A 199 -11.26 -8.56 20.37
N LEU A 200 -10.62 -7.86 19.42
CA LEU A 200 -11.14 -7.72 18.07
C LEU A 200 -11.09 -9.03 17.30
N ARG A 201 -10.02 -9.83 17.42
CA ARG A 201 -9.92 -11.15 16.76
C ARG A 201 -11.05 -12.10 17.16
N LEU A 202 -11.55 -12.00 18.40
CA LEU A 202 -12.70 -12.80 18.86
C LEU A 202 -14.04 -12.37 18.23
N LYS A 203 -14.12 -11.14 17.70
CA LYS A 203 -15.31 -10.60 17.04
C LYS A 203 -15.30 -10.85 15.52
N VAL A 204 -14.18 -11.30 14.98
CA VAL A 204 -14.06 -11.62 13.56
C VAL A 204 -14.80 -12.93 13.28
N HIS A 205 -15.82 -12.87 12.42
CA HIS A 205 -16.51 -14.05 11.93
C HIS A 205 -15.71 -14.67 10.77
N LYS A 206 -14.98 -15.75 11.03
CA LYS A 206 -14.12 -16.42 10.02
C LYS A 206 -14.89 -17.21 8.97
N ASP A 207 -16.18 -17.48 9.19
CA ASP A 207 -17.01 -18.27 8.29
C ASP A 207 -17.61 -17.43 7.15
N ASP A 208 -17.44 -16.10 7.19
CA ASP A 208 -17.89 -15.23 6.12
C ASP A 208 -16.98 -15.41 4.90
N ILE A 209 -17.61 -15.73 3.76
CA ILE A 209 -16.93 -15.88 2.47
C ILE A 209 -16.32 -14.54 2.04
N LEU A 210 -17.03 -13.44 2.34
CA LEU A 210 -16.63 -12.09 1.98
C LEU A 210 -15.83 -11.41 3.11
N PRO A 211 -14.88 -10.54 2.77
CA PRO A 211 -14.19 -9.69 3.73
C PRO A 211 -15.14 -8.88 4.60
N THR A 212 -14.84 -8.87 5.89
CA THR A 212 -15.49 -8.05 6.91
C THR A 212 -14.45 -7.23 7.66
N CYS A 213 -14.90 -6.23 8.42
CA CYS A 213 -14.02 -5.42 9.25
C CYS A 213 -14.63 -5.19 10.63
N VAL A 214 -13.79 -5.32 11.66
CA VAL A 214 -14.13 -4.95 13.04
C VAL A 214 -13.19 -3.85 13.52
N SER A 215 -13.73 -2.88 14.27
CA SER A 215 -12.95 -1.74 14.79
C SER A 215 -13.16 -1.56 16.29
N SER A 216 -12.11 -1.07 16.96
CA SER A 216 -12.23 -0.53 18.32
C SER A 216 -12.77 0.90 18.28
N LYS A 217 -13.21 1.40 19.45
CA LYS A 217 -13.35 2.85 19.64
C LYS A 217 -11.97 3.51 19.68
N PHE A 218 -11.91 4.82 19.45
CA PHE A 218 -10.73 5.60 19.76
C PHE A 218 -10.46 5.58 21.26
N MET A 219 -9.21 5.34 21.62
CA MET A 219 -8.74 5.30 23.01
C MET A 219 -7.24 5.54 23.05
N LYS A 220 -6.71 5.81 24.25
CA LYS A 220 -5.27 5.87 24.47
C LYS A 220 -4.70 4.46 24.46
N LEU A 221 -3.81 4.17 23.52
CA LEU A 221 -3.17 2.88 23.34
C LEU A 221 -1.71 2.94 23.77
N SER A 222 -1.26 1.91 24.48
CA SER A 222 0.15 1.60 24.72
C SER A 222 0.51 0.27 24.05
N GLY A 223 1.81 -0.03 23.94
CA GLY A 223 2.28 -1.31 23.44
C GLY A 223 3.61 -1.67 24.09
N ARG A 224 4.38 -2.56 23.45
CA ARG A 224 5.70 -2.98 23.97
C ARG A 224 6.78 -1.87 23.98
N GLY A 225 6.55 -0.77 23.26
CA GLY A 225 7.43 0.40 23.23
C GLY A 225 7.09 1.46 24.30
N PRO A 226 7.95 2.47 24.52
CA PRO A 226 7.82 3.43 25.61
C PRO A 226 6.77 4.55 25.40
N GLY A 227 5.97 4.52 24.32
CA GLY A 227 5.05 5.60 23.95
C GLY A 227 3.57 5.21 23.92
N THR A 228 2.70 6.22 23.90
CA THR A 228 1.25 6.06 23.78
C THR A 228 0.67 6.92 22.66
N ILE A 229 -0.44 6.48 22.08
CA ILE A 229 -1.14 7.19 21.00
C ILE A 229 -2.65 7.13 21.20
N PHE A 230 -3.38 8.22 20.96
CA PHE A 230 -4.84 8.18 20.89
C PHE A 230 -5.27 7.74 19.48
N ALA A 231 -5.74 6.49 19.39
CA ALA A 231 -5.96 5.80 18.13
C ALA A 231 -7.05 4.73 18.27
N ARG A 232 -7.46 4.15 17.14
CA ARG A 232 -8.29 2.94 17.09
C ARG A 232 -7.65 1.89 16.21
N LEU A 233 -7.89 0.62 16.55
CA LEU A 233 -7.40 -0.53 15.80
C LEU A 233 -8.55 -1.11 14.97
N LEU A 234 -8.26 -1.47 13.72
CA LEU A 234 -9.18 -2.17 12.83
C LEU A 234 -8.53 -3.47 12.33
N ILE A 235 -9.34 -4.51 12.18
CA ILE A 235 -8.94 -5.78 11.59
C ILE A 235 -9.91 -6.09 10.44
N GLY A 236 -9.37 -6.19 9.24
CA GLY A 236 -10.09 -6.64 8.04
C GLY A 236 -9.75 -8.09 7.73
N THR A 237 -10.74 -8.93 7.39
CA THR A 237 -10.50 -10.31 6.94
C THR A 237 -10.16 -10.37 5.46
N ALA A 238 -9.47 -11.43 5.04
CA ALA A 238 -9.37 -11.77 3.63
C ALA A 238 -10.63 -12.49 3.15
N GLU A 239 -10.84 -12.53 1.84
CA GLU A 239 -11.83 -13.39 1.22
C GLU A 239 -11.45 -14.86 1.45
N SER A 240 -12.43 -15.70 1.80
CA SER A 240 -12.22 -17.15 1.87
C SER A 240 -12.32 -17.74 0.47
N ILE A 241 -11.17 -17.86 -0.21
CA ILE A 241 -11.08 -18.33 -1.59
C ILE A 241 -10.95 -19.86 -1.61
N PRO A 242 -11.82 -20.60 -2.34
CA PRO A 242 -11.65 -22.02 -2.54
C PRO A 242 -10.28 -22.36 -3.15
N ALA A 243 -9.61 -23.41 -2.66
CA ALA A 243 -8.29 -23.79 -3.16
C ALA A 243 -8.23 -24.07 -4.68
N SER A 244 -9.36 -24.47 -5.27
CA SER A 244 -9.52 -24.65 -6.72
C SER A 244 -9.54 -23.34 -7.52
N GLU A 245 -9.84 -22.22 -6.87
CA GLU A 245 -9.87 -20.87 -7.47
C GLU A 245 -8.59 -20.08 -7.18
N LEU A 246 -7.78 -20.48 -6.20
CA LEU A 246 -6.53 -19.81 -5.87
C LEU A 246 -5.44 -20.15 -6.91
N VAL A 247 -5.18 -19.21 -7.81
CA VAL A 247 -4.27 -19.41 -8.95
C VAL A 247 -2.88 -18.82 -8.69
N ASP A 248 -2.80 -17.53 -8.35
CA ASP A 248 -1.52 -16.81 -8.22
C ASP A 248 -1.68 -15.58 -7.32
N THR A 249 -0.83 -15.46 -6.29
CA THR A 249 -0.85 -14.35 -5.33
C THR A 249 -0.02 -13.13 -5.75
N THR A 250 0.65 -13.20 -6.90
CA THR A 250 1.54 -12.13 -7.38
C THR A 250 0.80 -10.81 -7.57
N GLY A 251 1.21 -9.74 -6.90
CA GLY A 251 0.53 -8.44 -6.97
C GLY A 251 -0.77 -8.34 -6.18
N CYS A 252 -1.13 -9.32 -5.32
CA CYS A 252 -2.32 -9.16 -4.46
C CYS A 252 -2.11 -7.99 -3.45
N GLY A 253 -0.86 -7.69 -3.04
CA GLY A 253 -0.51 -6.50 -2.25
C GLY A 253 -0.71 -5.19 -3.04
N ASP A 254 -0.20 -5.12 -4.26
CA ASP A 254 -0.39 -3.97 -5.16
C ASP A 254 -1.88 -3.71 -5.43
N ALA A 255 -2.67 -4.77 -5.65
CA ALA A 255 -4.11 -4.69 -5.83
C ALA A 255 -4.83 -4.16 -4.57
N PHE A 256 -4.41 -4.60 -3.39
CA PHE A 256 -4.90 -4.09 -2.11
C PHE A 256 -4.61 -2.59 -1.99
N ILE A 257 -3.38 -2.16 -2.27
CA ILE A 257 -2.99 -0.73 -2.21
C ILE A 257 -3.76 0.09 -3.23
N GLY A 258 -3.92 -0.39 -4.46
CA GLY A 258 -4.73 0.27 -5.48
C GLY A 258 -6.18 0.50 -5.02
N ALA A 259 -6.76 -0.47 -4.30
CA ALA A 259 -8.09 -0.34 -3.70
C ALA A 259 -8.12 0.63 -2.51
N VAL A 260 -7.06 0.70 -1.69
CA VAL A 260 -6.91 1.73 -0.65
C VAL A 260 -6.81 3.12 -1.28
N LEU A 261 -6.04 3.30 -2.36
CA LEU A 261 -5.94 4.56 -3.10
C LEU A 261 -7.32 4.99 -3.65
N HIS A 262 -8.09 4.04 -4.17
CA HIS A 262 -9.47 4.28 -4.59
C HIS A 262 -10.33 4.73 -3.41
N GLY A 263 -10.35 3.96 -2.31
CA GLY A 263 -11.13 4.26 -1.12
C GLY A 263 -10.80 5.63 -0.53
N LEU A 264 -9.52 5.99 -0.44
CA LEU A 264 -9.08 7.33 -0.02
C LEU A 264 -9.59 8.43 -0.96
N SER A 265 -9.54 8.20 -2.27
CA SER A 265 -9.96 9.18 -3.28
C SER A 265 -11.47 9.34 -3.38
N THR A 266 -12.24 8.37 -2.87
CA THR A 266 -13.70 8.41 -2.78
C THR A 266 -14.20 8.59 -1.35
N GLU A 267 -13.32 8.94 -0.41
CA GLU A 267 -13.64 9.17 1.00
C GLU A 267 -14.36 8.00 1.70
N MET A 268 -14.04 6.76 1.31
CA MET A 268 -14.57 5.56 1.96
C MET A 268 -14.13 5.51 3.43
N PRO A 269 -15.05 5.29 4.38
CA PRO A 269 -14.68 5.01 5.76
C PRO A 269 -13.76 3.78 5.84
N PRO A 270 -12.78 3.75 6.76
CA PRO A 270 -11.87 2.60 6.93
C PRO A 270 -12.59 1.26 7.05
N GLU A 271 -13.74 1.22 7.72
CA GLU A 271 -14.58 0.04 7.89
C GLU A 271 -15.13 -0.54 6.57
N MET A 272 -15.24 0.29 5.53
CA MET A 272 -15.62 -0.11 4.17
C MET A 272 -14.40 -0.30 3.27
N MET A 273 -13.39 0.56 3.42
CA MET A 273 -12.17 0.56 2.61
C MET A 273 -11.34 -0.73 2.80
N LEU A 274 -11.14 -1.18 4.04
CA LEU A 274 -10.34 -2.38 4.32
C LEU A 274 -10.95 -3.66 3.71
N PRO A 275 -12.23 -3.99 3.91
CA PRO A 275 -12.82 -5.19 3.31
C PRO A 275 -12.94 -5.06 1.79
N PHE A 276 -13.20 -3.86 1.25
CA PHE A 276 -13.12 -3.60 -0.19
C PHE A 276 -11.74 -3.93 -0.76
N ALA A 277 -10.66 -3.45 -0.11
CA ALA A 277 -9.30 -3.71 -0.54
C ALA A 277 -8.91 -5.19 -0.43
N CYS A 278 -9.34 -5.86 0.64
CA CYS A 278 -9.21 -7.31 0.77
C CYS A 278 -9.96 -8.07 -0.34
N GLN A 279 -11.15 -7.61 -0.73
CA GLN A 279 -11.93 -8.24 -1.80
C GLN A 279 -11.27 -8.06 -3.17
N VAL A 280 -10.75 -6.87 -3.46
CA VAL A 280 -10.00 -6.61 -4.70
C VAL A 280 -8.76 -7.52 -4.79
N ALA A 281 -8.01 -7.65 -3.69
CA ALA A 281 -6.89 -8.57 -3.60
C ALA A 281 -7.32 -10.04 -3.78
N GLY A 282 -8.43 -10.45 -3.15
CA GLY A 282 -8.94 -11.81 -3.28
C GLY A 282 -9.41 -12.16 -4.70
N ILE A 283 -10.07 -11.23 -5.39
CA ILE A 283 -10.42 -11.37 -6.80
C ILE A 283 -9.15 -11.53 -7.66
N LYS A 284 -8.14 -10.69 -7.41
CA LYS A 284 -6.86 -10.74 -8.13
C LYS A 284 -6.22 -12.11 -8.04
N CYS A 285 -6.30 -12.78 -6.90
CA CYS A 285 -5.60 -14.04 -6.70
C CYS A 285 -6.15 -15.22 -7.57
N ARG A 286 -7.24 -15.01 -8.34
CA ARG A 286 -7.86 -16.00 -9.25
C ARG A 286 -7.33 -16.01 -10.69
N ALA A 287 -6.36 -15.15 -11.02
CA ALA A 287 -5.73 -15.14 -12.34
C ALA A 287 -4.19 -15.08 -12.26
N ILE A 288 -3.54 -15.58 -13.30
CA ILE A 288 -2.07 -15.62 -13.41
C ILE A 288 -1.50 -14.24 -13.72
N GLY A 289 -0.50 -13.81 -12.96
CA GLY A 289 0.19 -12.52 -13.13
C GLY A 289 -0.43 -11.42 -12.27
N ALA A 290 0.26 -10.27 -12.22
CA ALA A 290 -0.13 -9.17 -11.33
C ALA A 290 -1.40 -8.42 -11.76
N ARG A 291 -1.62 -8.23 -13.07
CA ARG A 291 -2.68 -7.35 -13.60
C ARG A 291 -3.92 -8.05 -14.14
N SER A 292 -3.76 -9.24 -14.71
CA SER A 292 -4.83 -9.94 -15.45
C SER A 292 -6.07 -10.25 -14.61
N GLY A 293 -5.90 -10.40 -13.29
CA GLY A 293 -6.97 -10.69 -12.34
C GLY A 293 -7.60 -9.46 -11.69
N LEU A 294 -7.15 -8.25 -12.02
CA LEU A 294 -7.69 -7.04 -11.41
C LEU A 294 -9.18 -6.88 -11.79
N PRO A 295 -10.08 -6.67 -10.82
CA PRO A 295 -11.49 -6.47 -11.11
C PRO A 295 -11.75 -5.08 -11.71
N TRP A 296 -12.74 -5.01 -12.59
CA TRP A 296 -13.42 -3.75 -12.92
C TRP A 296 -14.40 -3.39 -11.79
N LEU A 297 -14.76 -2.11 -11.65
CA LEU A 297 -15.77 -1.68 -10.68
C LEU A 297 -17.14 -2.36 -10.86
N SER A 298 -17.43 -2.85 -12.07
CA SER A 298 -18.63 -3.62 -12.38
C SER A 298 -18.57 -5.09 -11.96
N ASP A 299 -17.46 -5.56 -11.36
CA ASP A 299 -17.34 -6.95 -10.90
C ASP A 299 -18.40 -7.21 -9.82
N PRO A 300 -19.27 -8.24 -9.99
CA PRO A 300 -20.36 -8.50 -9.07
C PRO A 300 -19.89 -8.80 -7.64
N ARG A 301 -18.65 -9.26 -7.46
CA ARG A 301 -18.06 -9.52 -6.14
C ARG A 301 -17.73 -8.23 -5.37
N LEU A 302 -17.66 -7.09 -6.05
CA LEU A 302 -17.46 -5.78 -5.44
C LEU A 302 -18.76 -5.05 -5.08
N ALA A 303 -19.91 -5.51 -5.58
CA ALA A 303 -21.19 -4.79 -5.47
C ALA A 303 -21.54 -4.40 -4.02
N LYS A 304 -21.28 -5.26 -3.04
CA LYS A 304 -21.57 -4.99 -1.62
C LYS A 304 -20.74 -3.88 -0.98
N PHE A 305 -19.62 -3.51 -1.60
CA PHE A 305 -18.68 -2.52 -1.07
C PHE A 305 -18.79 -1.15 -1.76
N LEU A 306 -19.50 -1.09 -2.89
CA LEU A 306 -19.64 0.09 -3.74
C LEU A 306 -21.05 0.70 -3.72
N CYS A 307 -21.97 0.13 -2.92
CA CYS A 307 -23.34 0.62 -2.74
C CYS A 307 -23.47 1.58 -1.56
#